data_AF-A0A0K8PT31-F1
#
_entry.id   AF-A0A0K8PT31-F1
#
_cell.length_a   1.000
_cell.length_b   1.000
_cell.length_c   1.000
_cell.angle_alpha   90.00
_cell.angle_beta   90.00
_cell.angle_gamma   90.00
#
_symmetry.space_group_name_H-M   'P 1'
#
loop_
_entity.id
_entity.type
_entity.pdbx_description
1 polymer ?
#
loop_
_entity_poly.entity_id
_entity_poly.type
_entity_poly.pdbx_seq_one_letter_code
_entity_poly.pdbx_strand_id
1 'polypeptide(L)'
;MIMSSRGEQAVQALSRFGELAWFKLPTEFNAAYGYAQVPYMGWRYAFPEEGVAQLIEAAVRALPTQVDWEIDRTRRNWVLVPTRVLREAHGLADPSFRDVVHSINVQDQEFCLKALSDFELIIQHLLRVHISED
;
A
#
# COMPACT_ATOMS: atom_id res chain seq x y z
N MET A 1 -6.69 -19.86 -16.47
CA MET A 1 -5.62 -19.13 -15.76
C MET A 1 -6.26 -18.52 -14.53
N ILE A 2 -5.95 -19.00 -13.33
CA ILE A 2 -6.46 -18.37 -12.10
C ILE A 2 -5.65 -17.09 -11.94
N MET A 3 -6.29 -15.93 -12.10
CA MET A 3 -5.65 -14.65 -11.78
C MET A 3 -5.49 -14.61 -10.27
N SER A 4 -4.24 -14.51 -9.78
CA SER A 4 -3.97 -14.30 -8.36
C SER A 4 -4.68 -13.03 -7.90
N SER A 5 -5.22 -13.05 -6.69
CA SER A 5 -5.81 -11.83 -6.11
C SER A 5 -4.71 -10.79 -5.87
N ARG A 6 -5.07 -9.50 -5.86
CA ARG A 6 -4.11 -8.43 -5.55
C ARG A 6 -3.42 -8.63 -4.20
N GLY A 7 -4.14 -9.18 -3.22
CA GLY A 7 -3.58 -9.55 -1.92
C GLY A 7 -2.48 -10.60 -2.01
N GLU A 8 -2.67 -11.63 -2.83
CA GLU A 8 -1.64 -12.65 -3.08
C GLU A 8 -0.41 -12.06 -3.78
N GLN A 9 -0.63 -11.20 -4.78
CA GLN A 9 0.45 -10.51 -5.49
C GLN A 9 1.22 -9.56 -4.57
N ALA A 10 0.54 -8.84 -3.68
CA ALA A 10 1.17 -7.96 -2.70
C ALA A 10 2.04 -8.75 -1.70
N VAL A 11 1.52 -9.86 -1.18
CA VAL A 11 2.28 -10.77 -0.31
C VAL A 11 3.49 -11.33 -1.06
N GLN A 12 3.30 -11.78 -2.29
CA GLN A 12 4.40 -12.30 -3.12
C GLN A 12 5.46 -11.22 -3.37
N ALA A 13 5.05 -9.99 -3.72
CA ALA A 13 5.95 -8.87 -3.97
C ALA A 13 6.80 -8.55 -2.73
N LEU A 14 6.15 -8.38 -1.58
CA LEU A 14 6.82 -8.02 -0.33
C LEU A 14 7.70 -9.15 0.22
N SER A 15 7.33 -10.41 0.00
CA SER A 15 8.11 -11.57 0.46
C SER A 15 9.45 -11.72 -0.26
N ARG A 16 9.63 -11.06 -1.42
CA ARG A 16 10.92 -11.02 -2.12
C ARG A 16 11.98 -10.26 -1.32
N PHE A 17 11.56 -9.32 -0.46
CA PHE A 17 12.45 -8.46 0.32
C PHE A 17 12.65 -8.95 1.77
N GLY A 18 12.13 -10.13 2.11
CA GLY A 18 12.26 -10.71 3.45
C GLY A 18 11.00 -11.46 3.92
N GLU A 19 11.16 -12.23 4.98
CA GLU A 19 10.06 -13.01 5.56
C GLU A 19 9.01 -12.09 6.23
N LEU A 20 7.75 -12.20 5.82
CA LEU A 20 6.65 -11.44 6.40
C LEU A 20 6.14 -12.07 7.70
N ALA A 21 6.26 -11.34 8.81
CA ALA A 21 5.68 -11.73 10.10
C ALA A 21 4.22 -11.27 10.27
N TRP A 22 3.76 -10.33 9.44
CA TRP A 22 2.39 -9.83 9.44
C TRP A 22 2.08 -9.08 8.14
N PHE A 23 0.84 -9.20 7.67
CA PHE A 23 0.34 -8.49 6.49
C PHE A 23 -1.14 -8.15 6.65
N LYS A 24 -1.57 -7.01 6.12
CA LYS A 24 -2.96 -6.60 6.01
C LYS A 24 -3.19 -5.77 4.76
N LEU A 25 -4.20 -6.14 3.99
CA LEU A 25 -4.78 -5.38 2.89
C LEU A 25 -6.30 -5.32 3.11
N PRO A 26 -6.89 -4.15 3.38
CA PRO A 26 -8.34 -4.00 3.47
C PRO A 26 -9.02 -4.29 2.12
N THR A 27 -10.33 -4.55 2.15
CA THR A 27 -11.12 -4.71 0.93
C THR A 27 -11.15 -3.40 0.14
N GLU A 28 -10.89 -3.48 -1.15
CA GLU A 28 -10.73 -2.33 -2.04
C GLU A 28 -12.01 -1.93 -2.77
N PHE A 29 -13.07 -2.72 -2.62
CA PHE A 29 -14.38 -2.46 -3.18
C PHE A 29 -15.47 -2.84 -2.18
N ASN A 30 -16.38 -1.91 -1.91
CA ASN A 30 -17.52 -2.19 -1.07
C ASN A 30 -18.69 -2.69 -1.92
N ALA A 31 -18.89 -4.01 -1.95
CA ALA A 31 -19.95 -4.62 -2.76
C ALA A 31 -21.37 -4.24 -2.30
N ALA A 32 -21.58 -3.93 -1.02
CA ALA A 32 -22.91 -3.58 -0.50
C ALA A 32 -23.37 -2.19 -0.97
N TYR A 33 -22.42 -1.26 -1.16
CA TYR A 33 -22.72 0.13 -1.55
C TYR A 33 -22.20 0.51 -2.95
N GLY A 34 -21.52 -0.41 -3.64
CA GLY A 34 -21.13 -0.26 -5.04
C GLY A 34 -20.01 0.75 -5.31
N TYR A 35 -19.09 0.97 -4.36
CA TYR A 35 -18.03 1.97 -4.49
C TYR A 35 -16.62 1.43 -4.24
N ALA A 36 -15.62 2.06 -4.87
CA ALA A 36 -14.21 1.79 -4.66
C ALA A 36 -13.71 2.38 -3.33
N GLN A 37 -12.79 1.70 -2.68
CA GLN A 37 -12.17 2.15 -1.42
C GLN A 37 -10.71 2.50 -1.66
N VAL A 38 -10.22 3.50 -0.93
CA VAL A 38 -8.81 3.87 -0.93
C VAL A 38 -7.96 2.66 -0.55
N PRO A 39 -7.04 2.22 -1.42
CA PRO A 39 -6.12 1.15 -1.11
C PRO A 39 -5.03 1.64 -0.15
N TYR A 40 -4.69 0.80 0.81
CA TYR A 40 -3.46 0.88 1.58
C TYR A 40 -3.10 -0.53 2.03
N MET A 41 -1.81 -0.80 2.23
CA MET A 41 -1.37 -2.07 2.79
C MET A 41 -0.42 -1.85 3.95
N GLY A 42 -0.59 -2.68 4.97
CA GLY A 42 0.31 -2.75 6.10
C GLY A 42 1.07 -4.06 6.10
N TRP A 43 2.36 -4.02 6.43
CA TRP A 43 3.15 -5.24 6.59
C TRP A 43 4.23 -5.09 7.66
N ARG A 44 4.83 -6.21 8.03
CA ARG A 44 5.98 -6.25 8.92
C ARG A 44 6.86 -7.44 8.58
N TYR A 45 8.16 -7.20 8.44
CA TYR A 45 9.16 -8.26 8.31
C TYR A 45 9.49 -8.90 9.66
N ALA A 46 9.74 -10.20 9.68
CA ALA A 46 10.23 -10.93 10.84
C ALA A 46 11.62 -10.44 11.26
N PHE A 47 12.48 -10.26 10.25
CA PHE A 47 13.84 -9.76 10.38
C PHE A 47 14.05 -8.67 9.32
N PRO A 48 13.80 -7.38 9.64
CA PRO A 48 13.97 -6.31 8.68
C PRO A 48 15.46 -6.11 8.39
N GLU A 49 15.86 -6.33 7.14
CA GLU A 49 17.23 -6.09 6.68
C GLU A 49 17.49 -4.60 6.44
N GLU A 50 18.76 -4.21 6.58
CA GLU A 50 19.20 -2.85 6.26
C GLU A 50 19.02 -2.58 4.75
N GLY A 51 18.62 -1.37 4.37
CA GLY A 51 18.46 -1.00 2.96
C GLY A 51 17.14 -1.44 2.31
N VAL A 52 16.46 -2.48 2.80
CA VAL A 52 15.16 -2.94 2.25
C VAL A 52 14.12 -1.83 2.23
N ALA A 53 14.06 -1.04 3.30
CA ALA A 53 13.13 0.08 3.39
C ALA A 53 13.37 1.10 2.28
N GLN A 54 14.63 1.51 2.09
CA GLN A 54 15.04 2.48 1.10
C GLN A 54 14.82 1.96 -0.32
N LEU A 55 15.06 0.66 -0.55
CA LEU A 55 14.81 0.02 -1.84
C LEU A 55 13.33 0.05 -2.22
N ILE A 56 12.44 -0.33 -1.31
CA ILE A 56 10.99 -0.30 -1.56
C ILE A 56 10.51 1.15 -1.75
N GLU A 57 10.96 2.09 -0.90
CA GLU A 57 10.62 3.52 -1.04
C GLU A 57 11.06 4.08 -2.40
N ALA A 58 12.29 3.78 -2.84
CA ALA A 58 12.81 4.22 -4.13
C ALA A 58 12.01 3.62 -5.29
N ALA A 59 11.68 2.33 -5.21
CA ALA A 59 10.87 1.65 -6.22
C ALA A 59 9.46 2.27 -6.35
N VAL A 60 8.81 2.60 -5.23
CA VAL A 60 7.50 3.27 -5.25
C VAL A 60 7.61 4.69 -5.82
N ARG A 61 8.61 5.48 -5.39
CA ARG A 61 8.80 6.86 -5.85
C ARG A 61 9.16 6.98 -7.34
N ALA A 62 9.74 5.94 -7.93
CA ALA A 62 10.12 5.93 -9.34
C ALA A 62 8.92 5.76 -10.30
N LEU A 63 7.75 5.40 -9.78
CA LEU A 63 6.58 5.13 -10.61
C LEU A 63 5.80 6.41 -10.98
N PRO A 64 5.31 6.52 -12.22
CA PRO A 64 4.45 7.62 -12.65
C PRO A 64 3.01 7.38 -12.16
N THR A 65 2.81 7.53 -10.85
CA THR A 65 1.52 7.41 -10.18
C THR A 65 0.65 8.64 -10.40
N GLN A 66 -0.67 8.47 -10.37
CA GLN A 66 -1.66 9.54 -10.52
C GLN A 66 -1.92 10.31 -9.22
N VAL A 67 -1.66 9.68 -8.07
CA VAL A 67 -1.67 10.32 -6.75
C VAL A 67 -0.35 10.03 -6.04
N ASP A 68 0.04 10.90 -5.10
CA ASP A 68 1.27 10.70 -4.34
C ASP A 68 1.11 9.56 -3.31
N TRP A 69 2.19 8.78 -3.17
CA TRP A 69 2.29 7.65 -2.24
C TRP A 69 3.48 7.79 -1.30
N GLU A 70 3.31 7.29 -0.08
CA GLU A 70 4.39 7.22 0.89
C GLU A 70 4.34 5.95 1.71
N ILE A 71 5.51 5.56 2.24
CA ILE A 71 5.66 4.46 3.18
C ILE A 71 5.90 5.07 4.56
N ASP A 72 4.91 4.97 5.44
CA ASP A 72 5.08 5.31 6.85
C ASP A 72 5.74 4.12 7.56
N ARG A 73 6.92 4.37 8.12
CA ARG A 73 7.71 3.40 8.92
C ARG A 73 7.90 3.85 10.36
N THR A 74 7.11 4.81 10.83
CA THR A 74 7.21 5.37 12.18
C THR A 74 6.79 4.35 13.25
N ARG A 75 6.07 3.30 12.84
CA ARG A 75 5.57 2.21 13.68
C ARG A 75 6.16 0.88 13.28
N ARG A 76 5.93 -0.13 14.13
CA ARG A 76 6.39 -1.52 13.91
C ARG A 76 5.86 -2.14 12.61
N ASN A 77 4.66 -1.76 12.21
CA ASN A 77 4.09 -2.18 10.92
C ASN A 77 4.28 -1.01 9.95
N TRP A 78 4.93 -1.28 8.82
CA TRP A 78 5.06 -0.32 7.74
C TRP A 78 3.74 -0.23 7.00
N VAL A 79 3.42 0.95 6.50
CA VAL A 79 2.18 1.19 5.76
C VAL A 79 2.48 1.95 4.49
N LEU A 80 2.13 1.35 3.34
CA LEU A 80 2.07 2.05 2.06
C LEU A 80 0.64 2.59 1.90
N VAL A 81 0.52 3.89 1.70
CA VAL A 81 -0.76 4.60 1.63
C VAL A 81 -0.62 5.86 0.78
N PRO A 82 -1.71 6.35 0.15
CA PRO A 82 -1.68 7.65 -0.51
C PRO A 82 -1.39 8.78 0.48
N THR A 83 -0.44 9.64 0.17
CA THR A 83 0.06 10.73 1.03
C THR A 83 -1.04 11.66 1.53
N ARG A 84 -2.07 11.88 0.69
CA ARG A 84 -3.25 12.68 1.06
C ARG A 84 -3.94 12.15 2.31
N VAL A 85 -4.09 10.83 2.45
CA VAL A 85 -4.76 10.20 3.59
C VAL A 85 -4.00 10.51 4.87
N LEU A 86 -2.67 10.34 4.87
CA LEU A 86 -1.84 10.61 6.04
C LEU A 86 -1.83 12.08 6.42
N ARG A 87 -1.78 12.97 5.43
CA ARG A 87 -1.82 14.42 5.65
C ARG A 87 -3.13 14.86 6.29
N GLU A 88 -4.26 14.38 5.78
CA GLU A 88 -5.60 14.74 6.31
C GLU A 88 -5.87 14.09 7.67
N ALA A 89 -5.36 12.87 7.90
CA ALA A 89 -5.50 12.16 9.18
C ALA A 89 -4.51 12.61 10.26
N HIS A 90 -3.49 13.39 9.89
CA HIS A 90 -2.33 13.71 10.74
C HIS A 90 -1.62 12.44 11.26
N GLY A 91 -1.45 11.45 10.38
CA GLY A 91 -0.77 10.19 10.65
C GLY A 91 -1.71 8.96 10.74
N LEU A 92 -1.17 7.84 11.21
CA LEU A 92 -1.85 6.53 11.26
C LEU A 92 -2.68 6.27 12.54
N ALA A 93 -2.93 7.29 13.36
CA ALA A 93 -3.64 7.10 14.62
C ALA A 93 -5.15 6.91 14.37
N ASP A 94 -5.73 5.87 14.96
CA ASP A 94 -7.18 5.75 15.07
C ASP A 94 -7.70 6.71 16.17
N PRO A 95 -8.91 7.27 16.03
CA PRO A 95 -9.86 7.05 14.93
C PRO A 95 -9.59 7.89 13.67
N SER A 96 -8.77 8.94 13.76
CA SER A 96 -8.57 9.93 12.69
C SER A 96 -8.25 9.32 11.33
N PHE A 97 -7.34 8.34 11.29
CA PHE A 97 -7.00 7.63 10.05
C PHE A 97 -8.20 6.93 9.41
N ARG A 98 -8.98 6.22 10.22
CA ARG A 98 -10.18 5.52 9.76
C ARG A 98 -11.25 6.50 9.27
N ASP A 99 -11.45 7.60 9.97
CA ASP A 99 -12.48 8.59 9.63
C ASP A 99 -12.14 9.29 8.30
N VAL A 100 -10.87 9.62 8.07
CA VAL A 100 -10.41 10.19 6.79
C VAL A 100 -10.54 9.18 5.64
N VAL A 101 -10.10 7.93 5.84
CA VAL A 101 -10.30 6.87 4.84
C VAL A 101 -11.78 6.72 4.50
N HIS A 102 -12.64 6.68 5.51
CA HIS A 102 -14.08 6.59 5.30
C HIS A 102 -14.61 7.80 4.51
N SER A 103 -14.24 9.02 4.90
CA SER A 103 -14.65 10.26 4.23
C SER A 103 -14.25 10.27 2.75
N ILE A 104 -13.00 9.90 2.43
CA ILE A 104 -12.54 9.83 1.05
C ILE A 104 -13.31 8.76 0.27
N ASN A 105 -13.53 7.58 0.86
CA ASN A 105 -14.31 6.52 0.22
C ASN A 105 -15.72 6.99 -0.16
N VAL A 106 -16.43 7.74 0.68
CA VAL A 106 -17.80 8.17 0.35
C VAL A 106 -17.87 9.44 -0.49
N GLN A 107 -16.85 10.31 -0.46
CA GLN A 107 -16.93 11.65 -1.07
C GLN A 107 -16.08 11.79 -2.33
N ASP A 108 -15.06 10.96 -2.55
CA ASP A 108 -14.08 11.13 -3.63
C ASP A 108 -13.73 9.80 -4.30
N GLN A 109 -14.66 9.32 -5.13
CA GLN A 109 -14.51 8.09 -5.89
C GLN A 109 -13.44 8.19 -6.99
N GLU A 110 -13.23 9.39 -7.56
CA GLU A 110 -12.19 9.58 -8.56
C GLU A 110 -10.80 9.34 -7.94
N PHE A 111 -10.55 9.87 -6.74
CA PHE A 111 -9.33 9.58 -5.99
C PHE A 111 -9.17 8.09 -5.70
N CYS A 112 -10.23 7.42 -5.25
CA CYS A 112 -10.20 5.98 -4.96
C CYS A 112 -9.81 5.15 -6.20
N LEU A 113 -10.39 5.45 -7.36
CA LEU A 113 -10.10 4.75 -8.61
C LEU A 113 -8.66 5.00 -9.10
N LYS A 114 -8.18 6.24 -9.01
CA LYS A 114 -6.78 6.58 -9.34
C LYS A 114 -5.80 5.84 -8.43
N ALA A 115 -6.06 5.87 -7.12
CA ALA A 115 -5.25 5.16 -6.14
C ALA A 115 -5.26 3.64 -6.39
N LEU A 116 -6.40 3.03 -6.74
CA LEU A 116 -6.43 1.60 -7.07
C LEU A 116 -5.61 1.24 -8.32
N SER A 117 -5.66 2.08 -9.35
CA SER A 117 -4.83 1.89 -10.54
C SER A 117 -3.34 2.00 -10.19
N ASP A 118 -2.96 2.99 -9.38
CA ASP A 118 -1.57 3.17 -8.95
C ASP A 118 -1.10 2.01 -8.06
N PHE A 119 -1.96 1.52 -7.17
CA PHE A 119 -1.65 0.43 -6.26
C PHE A 119 -1.34 -0.88 -7.01
N GLU A 120 -2.10 -1.17 -8.08
CA GLU A 120 -1.79 -2.26 -8.99
C GLU A 120 -0.41 -2.07 -9.65
N LEU A 121 -0.13 -0.88 -10.18
CA LEU A 121 1.18 -0.57 -10.79
C LEU A 121 2.33 -0.75 -9.79
N ILE A 122 2.15 -0.31 -8.54
CA ILE A 122 3.12 -0.46 -7.47
C ILE A 122 3.40 -1.93 -7.19
N ILE A 123 2.37 -2.76 -7.00
CA ILE A 123 2.54 -4.19 -6.73
C ILE A 123 3.26 -4.88 -7.89
N GLN A 124 2.86 -4.61 -9.14
CA GLN A 124 3.50 -5.18 -10.33
C GLN A 124 4.97 -4.75 -10.45
N HIS A 125 5.29 -3.52 -10.06
CA HIS A 125 6.67 -3.05 -10.06
C HIS A 125 7.49 -3.73 -8.96
N LEU A 126 6.97 -3.81 -7.73
CA LEU A 126 7.63 -4.48 -6.61
C LEU A 126 7.86 -5.98 -6.86
N LEU A 127 7.06 -6.64 -7.72
CA LEU A 127 7.32 -8.01 -8.19
C LEU A 127 8.55 -8.13 -9.11
N ARG A 128 9.01 -7.02 -9.69
CA ARG A 128 10.07 -6.99 -10.72
C ARG A 128 11.32 -6.22 -10.29
N VAL A 129 11.27 -5.47 -9.18
CA VAL A 129 12.44 -4.78 -8.61
C VAL A 129 13.58 -5.77 -8.48
N HIS A 130 14.74 -5.44 -9.03
CA HIS A 130 15.94 -6.25 -8.86
C HIS A 130 16.46 -6.04 -7.43
N ILE A 131 16.63 -7.14 -6.71
CA ILE A 131 17.22 -7.15 -5.37
C ILE A 131 18.63 -7.68 -5.60
N SER A 132 19.63 -6.80 -5.51
CA SER A 132 21.02 -7.22 -5.57
C SER A 132 21.34 -7.96 -4.29
N GLU A 133 21.80 -9.20 -4.43
CA GLU A 133 22.46 -9.92 -3.34
C GLU A 133 23.90 -9.42 -3.33
N ASP A 134 24.29 -8.67 -2.29
CA ASP A 134 25.70 -8.36 -2.03
C ASP A 134 26.48 -9.62 -1.64
#